data_AF-A0A7X7UTP6-F1
#
_entry.id   AF-A0A7X7UTP6-F1
#
_cell.length_a   1.000
_cell.length_b   1.000
_cell.length_c   1.000
_cell.angle_alpha   90.00
_cell.angle_beta   90.00
_cell.angle_gamma   90.00
#
_symmetry.space_group_name_H-M   'P 1'
#
loop_
_entity.id
_entity.type
_entity.pdbx_description
1 polymer ?
#
loop_
_entity_poly.entity_id
_entity_poly.type
_entity_poly.pdbx_seq_one_letter_code
_entity_poly.pdbx_strand_id
1 'polypeptide(L)'
;MRQKPLIITLIIAISLFFIIFLVMKKNNNKPPEIDINIEELNVFAKKIAQIEFKVVDLTNPNDLLNINEFNELVKQVSTNYNIVYSFISDNNKPERQKHIAIYALRGLDFEGYLNFFEKCLLLYQKKQLSDNVIMTVLSPGSNWNCTIVQNYKNKKVIRLLESNLKYMSEEMKEVFKSILSGEMWASIEDERNWSQAQ
;
A
#
# COMPACT_ATOMS: atom_id res chain seq x y z
N MET A 1 58.61 10.59 -22.36
CA MET A 1 57.21 11.03 -22.63
C MET A 1 56.28 9.82 -22.86
N ARG A 2 55.87 9.09 -21.80
CA ARG A 2 54.95 7.92 -21.93
C ARG A 2 53.97 7.75 -20.75
N GLN A 3 53.61 8.83 -20.04
CA GLN A 3 52.68 8.76 -18.90
C GLN A 3 51.23 9.16 -19.24
N LYS A 4 51.00 9.88 -20.35
CA LYS A 4 49.66 10.36 -20.74
C LYS A 4 48.61 9.25 -20.96
N PRO A 5 48.91 8.08 -21.58
CA PRO A 5 47.87 7.08 -21.83
C PRO A 5 47.43 6.36 -20.55
N LEU A 6 48.32 6.21 -19.55
CA LEU A 6 48.02 5.58 -18.26
C LEU A 6 47.09 6.43 -17.39
N ILE A 7 47.18 7.75 -17.46
CA ILE A 7 46.31 8.66 -16.71
C ILE A 7 44.90 8.65 -17.30
N ILE A 8 44.78 8.58 -18.63
CA ILE A 8 43.48 8.57 -19.32
C ILE A 8 42.72 7.26 -19.03
N THR A 9 43.41 6.10 -19.06
CA THR A 9 42.77 4.81 -18.74
C THR A 9 42.32 4.75 -17.28
N LEU A 10 43.09 5.33 -16.35
CA LEU A 10 42.71 5.41 -14.94
C LEU A 10 41.45 6.27 -14.73
N ILE A 11 41.35 7.41 -15.40
CA ILE A 11 40.18 8.30 -15.31
C ILE A 11 38.91 7.60 -15.83
N ILE A 12 39.02 6.89 -16.96
CA ILE A 12 37.88 6.15 -17.53
C ILE A 12 37.42 5.04 -16.57
N ALA A 13 38.36 4.27 -16.01
CA ALA A 13 38.07 3.20 -15.06
C ALA A 13 37.39 3.74 -13.78
N ILE A 14 37.85 4.88 -13.25
CA ILE A 14 37.24 5.54 -12.09
C ILE A 14 35.81 5.99 -12.43
N SER A 15 35.58 6.59 -13.61
CA SER A 15 34.24 7.02 -14.00
C SER A 15 33.25 5.85 -14.13
N LEU A 16 33.69 4.74 -14.72
CA LEU A 16 32.90 3.52 -14.85
C LEU A 16 32.59 2.91 -13.49
N PHE A 17 33.57 2.89 -12.58
CA PHE A 17 33.37 2.45 -11.20
C PHE A 17 32.34 3.33 -10.46
N PHE A 18 32.39 4.65 -10.62
CA PHE A 18 31.40 5.55 -10.03
C PHE A 18 30.00 5.35 -10.60
N ILE A 19 29.86 5.10 -11.91
CA ILE A 19 28.57 4.80 -12.54
C ILE A 19 28.01 3.48 -11.99
N ILE A 20 28.83 2.42 -11.92
CA ILE A 20 28.42 1.13 -11.37
C ILE A 20 28.05 1.28 -9.89
N PHE A 21 28.85 2.00 -9.10
CA PHE A 21 28.57 2.26 -7.69
C PHE A 21 27.26 3.03 -7.48
N LEU A 22 26.97 4.03 -8.32
CA LEU A 22 25.70 4.77 -8.27
C LEU A 22 24.50 3.91 -8.69
N VAL A 23 24.66 3.06 -9.71
CA VAL A 23 23.64 2.09 -10.14
C VAL A 23 23.36 1.07 -9.03
N MET A 24 24.40 0.55 -8.37
CA MET A 24 24.26 -0.36 -7.23
C MET A 24 23.60 0.33 -6.02
N LYS A 25 23.96 1.58 -5.72
CA LYS A 25 23.33 2.36 -4.64
C LYS A 25 21.85 2.64 -4.91
N LYS A 26 21.45 2.86 -6.16
CA LYS A 26 20.05 3.04 -6.56
C LYS A 26 19.24 1.73 -6.50
N ASN A 27 19.90 0.59 -6.68
CA ASN A 27 19.26 -0.74 -6.62
C ASN A 27 19.09 -1.28 -5.19
N ASN A 28 19.67 -0.60 -4.19
CA ASN A 28 19.49 -0.93 -2.76
C ASN A 28 18.16 -0.44 -2.18
N ASN A 29 17.20 -0.05 -3.01
CA ASN A 29 15.78 0.06 -2.62
C ASN A 29 15.16 -1.33 -2.40
N LYS A 30 15.89 -2.26 -1.78
CA LYS A 30 15.26 -3.42 -1.15
C LYS A 30 14.35 -2.80 -0.08
N PRO A 31 13.04 -3.05 -0.09
CA PRO A 31 12.18 -2.63 1.01
C PRO A 31 12.86 -3.06 2.31
N PRO A 32 12.83 -2.24 3.37
CA PRO A 32 13.38 -2.65 4.66
C PRO A 32 12.92 -4.08 4.95
N GLU A 33 13.86 -4.96 5.27
CA GLU A 33 13.55 -6.36 5.58
C GLU A 33 12.62 -6.32 6.79
N ILE A 34 11.34 -6.56 6.54
CA ILE A 34 10.30 -6.56 7.56
C ILE A 34 10.51 -7.85 8.34
N ASP A 35 11.22 -7.75 9.46
CA ASP A 35 11.38 -8.85 10.39
C ASP A 35 10.06 -9.04 11.14
N ILE A 36 9.16 -9.80 10.52
CA ILE A 36 7.95 -10.27 11.18
C ILE A 36 8.16 -11.70 11.59
N ASN A 37 7.91 -11.94 12.88
CA ASN A 37 7.88 -13.28 13.42
C ASN A 37 6.86 -14.11 12.64
N ILE A 38 7.34 -15.20 12.01
CA ILE A 38 6.52 -16.13 11.22
C ILE A 38 5.33 -16.64 12.04
N GLU A 39 5.51 -16.84 13.35
CA GLU A 39 4.42 -17.25 14.24
C GLU A 39 3.34 -16.18 14.35
N GLU A 40 3.73 -14.90 14.47
CA GLU A 40 2.79 -13.79 14.50
C GLU A 40 2.00 -13.70 13.19
N LEU A 41 2.67 -13.85 12.05
CA LEU A 41 2.02 -13.86 10.73
C LEU A 41 1.05 -15.04 10.58
N ASN A 42 1.41 -16.22 11.08
CA ASN A 42 0.54 -17.41 11.06
C ASN A 42 -0.70 -17.21 11.96
N VAL A 43 -0.53 -16.61 13.14
CA VAL A 43 -1.65 -16.26 14.02
C VAL A 43 -2.56 -15.23 13.35
N PHE A 44 -1.98 -14.21 12.73
CA PHE A 44 -2.74 -13.21 11.97
C PHE A 44 -3.53 -13.84 10.82
N ALA A 45 -2.91 -14.71 10.04
CA ALA A 45 -3.57 -15.43 8.95
C ALA A 45 -4.74 -16.30 9.44
N LYS A 46 -4.58 -16.98 10.59
CA LYS A 46 -5.66 -17.76 11.21
C LYS A 46 -6.83 -16.88 11.62
N LYS A 47 -6.57 -15.71 12.24
CA LYS A 47 -7.62 -14.75 12.62
C LYS A 47 -8.38 -14.23 11.39
N ILE A 48 -7.67 -13.86 10.32
CA ILE A 48 -8.30 -13.43 9.06
C ILE A 48 -9.21 -14.51 8.50
N ALA A 49 -8.77 -15.77 8.44
CA ALA A 49 -9.59 -16.87 7.97
C ALA A 49 -10.83 -17.09 8.85
N GLN A 50 -10.69 -16.99 10.18
CA GLN A 50 -11.83 -17.07 11.11
C GLN A 50 -12.85 -15.94 10.90
N ILE A 51 -12.38 -14.72 10.64
CA ILE A 51 -13.25 -13.58 10.32
C ILE A 51 -13.96 -13.81 8.99
N GLU A 52 -13.25 -14.28 7.97
CA GLU A 52 -13.83 -14.61 6.66
C GLU A 52 -14.97 -15.64 6.78
N PHE A 53 -14.82 -16.68 7.61
CA PHE A 53 -15.90 -17.65 7.84
C PHE A 53 -17.15 -17.06 8.50
N LYS A 54 -17.03 -15.95 9.23
CA LYS A 54 -18.15 -15.26 9.88
C LYS A 54 -18.86 -14.27 8.96
N VAL A 55 -18.18 -13.79 7.93
CA VAL A 55 -18.73 -12.87 6.94
C VAL A 55 -19.20 -13.69 5.74
N VAL A 56 -20.50 -14.02 5.72
CA VAL A 56 -21.14 -14.87 4.68
C VAL A 56 -20.70 -14.43 3.27
N ASP A 57 -20.88 -13.13 2.97
CA ASP A 57 -20.19 -12.46 1.88
C ASP A 57 -19.72 -11.07 2.32
N LEU A 58 -18.56 -10.64 1.82
CA LEU A 58 -17.99 -9.32 2.12
C LEU A 58 -18.57 -8.26 1.16
N THR A 59 -19.85 -8.39 0.78
CA THR A 59 -20.52 -7.43 -0.11
C THR A 59 -20.69 -6.09 0.59
N ASN A 60 -20.91 -6.11 1.90
CA ASN A 60 -20.86 -4.93 2.74
C ASN A 60 -19.68 -5.03 3.72
N PRO A 61 -18.58 -4.27 3.52
CA PRO A 61 -17.44 -4.34 4.43
C PRO A 61 -17.81 -3.92 5.85
N ASN A 62 -18.87 -3.10 6.05
CA ASN A 62 -19.31 -2.67 7.38
C ASN A 62 -19.72 -3.83 8.30
N ASP A 63 -20.03 -5.02 7.76
CA ASP A 63 -20.32 -6.21 8.57
C ASP A 63 -19.13 -6.61 9.45
N LEU A 64 -17.91 -6.28 9.03
CA LEU A 64 -16.68 -6.49 9.82
C LEU A 64 -16.71 -5.72 11.15
N LEU A 65 -17.39 -4.56 11.21
CA LEU A 65 -17.44 -3.72 12.40
C LEU A 65 -18.16 -4.42 13.57
N ASN A 66 -19.05 -5.36 13.26
CA ASN A 66 -19.83 -6.14 14.22
C ASN A 66 -19.10 -7.41 14.70
N ILE A 67 -17.90 -7.68 14.19
CA ILE A 67 -17.12 -8.87 14.54
C ILE A 67 -16.07 -8.52 15.59
N ASN A 68 -16.20 -9.07 16.79
CA ASN A 68 -15.28 -8.81 17.90
C ASN A 68 -13.82 -9.14 17.54
N GLU A 69 -13.58 -10.28 16.88
CA GLU A 69 -12.24 -10.69 16.46
C GLU A 69 -11.61 -9.73 15.45
N PHE A 70 -12.44 -9.09 14.60
CA PHE A 70 -11.96 -8.06 13.69
C PHE A 70 -11.55 -6.80 14.46
N ASN A 71 -12.34 -6.39 15.45
CA ASN A 71 -11.99 -5.23 16.29
C ASN A 71 -10.73 -5.48 17.13
N GLU A 72 -10.47 -6.72 17.55
CA GLU A 72 -9.19 -7.10 18.16
C GLU A 72 -8.03 -7.05 17.16
N LEU A 73 -8.28 -7.47 15.92
CA LEU A 73 -7.30 -7.40 14.84
C LEU A 73 -6.89 -5.95 14.55
N VAL A 74 -7.84 -5.02 14.53
CA VAL A 74 -7.58 -3.57 14.35
C VAL A 74 -6.60 -3.06 15.42
N LYS A 75 -6.78 -3.47 16.69
CA LYS A 75 -5.87 -3.09 17.78
C LYS A 75 -4.47 -3.64 17.55
N GLN A 76 -4.34 -4.91 17.17
CA GLN A 76 -3.05 -5.53 16.83
C GLN A 76 -2.36 -4.82 15.64
N VAL A 77 -3.11 -4.48 14.59
CA VAL A 77 -2.58 -3.80 13.40
C VAL A 77 -2.12 -2.38 13.71
N SER A 78 -2.79 -1.69 14.63
CA SER A 78 -2.39 -0.34 15.05
C SER A 78 -0.99 -0.29 15.67
N THR A 79 -0.54 -1.38 16.30
CA THR A 79 0.80 -1.48 16.87
C THR A 79 1.86 -2.00 15.88
N ASN A 80 1.46 -2.76 14.86
CA ASN A 80 2.37 -3.34 13.88
C ASN A 80 1.70 -3.53 12.51
N TYR A 81 1.52 -2.44 11.74
CA TYR A 81 0.87 -2.52 10.43
C TYR A 81 1.68 -3.28 9.36
N ASN A 82 2.96 -3.57 9.61
CA ASN A 82 3.78 -4.35 8.69
C ASN A 82 3.24 -5.78 8.51
N ILE A 83 2.49 -6.32 9.49
CA ILE A 83 1.87 -7.64 9.37
C ILE A 83 0.85 -7.70 8.25
N VAL A 84 0.13 -6.61 8.02
CA VAL A 84 -0.80 -6.50 6.90
C VAL A 84 -0.03 -6.54 5.58
N TYR A 85 1.06 -5.78 5.47
CA TYR A 85 1.91 -5.79 4.28
C TYR A 85 2.44 -7.20 3.97
N SER A 86 3.04 -7.87 4.96
CA SER A 86 3.58 -9.22 4.77
C SER A 86 2.48 -10.20 4.37
N PHE A 87 1.30 -10.09 4.98
CA PHE A 87 0.15 -10.93 4.63
C PHE A 87 -0.34 -10.71 3.19
N ILE A 88 -0.55 -9.45 2.76
CA ILE A 88 -1.06 -9.17 1.40
C ILE A 88 -0.03 -9.40 0.29
N SER A 89 1.26 -9.43 0.63
CA SER A 89 2.35 -9.73 -0.30
C SER A 89 2.41 -11.21 -0.71
N ASP A 90 1.78 -12.10 0.06
CA ASP A 90 1.68 -13.52 -0.27
C ASP A 90 0.60 -13.73 -1.36
N ASN A 91 1.04 -14.18 -2.52
CA ASN A 91 0.17 -14.46 -3.67
C ASN A 91 -0.78 -15.65 -3.44
N ASN A 92 -0.51 -16.48 -2.44
CA ASN A 92 -1.37 -17.62 -2.10
C ASN A 92 -2.56 -17.21 -1.21
N LYS A 93 -2.61 -15.97 -0.72
CA LYS A 93 -3.74 -15.47 0.07
C LYS A 93 -4.91 -15.05 -0.85
N PRO A 94 -6.14 -15.52 -0.59
CA PRO A 94 -7.33 -15.07 -1.30
C PRO A 94 -7.50 -13.55 -1.24
N GLU A 95 -8.02 -12.93 -2.32
CA GLU A 95 -8.25 -11.48 -2.35
C GLU A 95 -9.19 -11.00 -1.23
N ARG A 96 -10.25 -11.78 -0.93
CA ARG A 96 -11.17 -11.48 0.17
C ARG A 96 -10.43 -11.35 1.50
N GLN A 97 -9.51 -12.26 1.80
CA GLN A 97 -8.67 -12.17 3.00
C GLN A 97 -7.75 -10.94 2.99
N LYS A 98 -7.20 -10.57 1.82
CA LYS A 98 -6.40 -9.35 1.67
C LYS A 98 -7.25 -8.10 1.96
N HIS A 99 -8.50 -8.06 1.50
CA HIS A 99 -9.42 -6.95 1.80
C HIS A 99 -9.70 -6.86 3.30
N ILE A 100 -10.01 -7.97 3.99
CA ILE A 100 -10.21 -7.97 5.45
C ILE A 100 -8.96 -7.43 6.16
N ALA A 101 -7.76 -7.84 5.73
CA ALA A 101 -6.50 -7.34 6.31
C ALA A 101 -6.31 -5.84 6.08
N ILE A 102 -6.69 -5.29 4.92
CA ILE A 102 -6.64 -3.86 4.62
C ILE A 102 -7.64 -3.07 5.48
N TYR A 103 -8.87 -3.58 5.63
CA TYR A 103 -9.87 -2.95 6.50
C TYR A 103 -9.40 -2.86 7.96
N ALA A 104 -8.55 -3.78 8.43
CA ALA A 104 -7.97 -3.72 9.76
C ALA A 104 -7.06 -2.50 9.99
N LEU A 105 -6.61 -1.81 8.92
CA LEU A 105 -5.85 -0.55 8.99
C LEU A 105 -6.73 0.67 9.28
N ARG A 106 -8.02 0.48 9.61
CA ARG A 106 -8.98 1.59 9.83
C ARG A 106 -8.53 2.66 10.83
N GLY A 107 -7.69 2.30 11.80
CA GLY A 107 -7.18 3.20 12.85
C GLY A 107 -5.76 3.70 12.62
N LEU A 108 -5.13 3.38 11.49
CA LEU A 108 -3.76 3.78 11.20
C LEU A 108 -3.70 5.27 10.83
N ASP A 109 -2.69 5.96 11.34
CA ASP A 109 -2.48 7.40 11.11
C ASP A 109 -2.00 7.73 9.69
N PHE A 110 -1.90 9.02 9.38
CA PHE A 110 -1.54 9.48 8.03
C PHE A 110 -0.18 8.95 7.57
N GLU A 111 0.86 9.09 8.38
CA GLU A 111 2.22 8.68 7.99
C GLU A 111 2.36 7.16 7.88
N GLY A 112 1.74 6.41 8.80
CA GLY A 112 1.69 4.95 8.74
C GLY A 112 0.96 4.46 7.50
N TYR A 113 -0.21 5.02 7.20
CA TYR A 113 -1.01 4.62 6.05
C TYR A 113 -0.34 5.01 4.72
N LEU A 114 0.32 6.17 4.66
CA LEU A 114 1.08 6.60 3.49
C LEU A 114 2.26 5.66 3.20
N ASN A 115 3.00 5.26 4.24
CA ASN A 115 4.10 4.30 4.12
C ASN A 115 3.59 2.92 3.67
N PHE A 116 2.45 2.48 4.20
CA PHE A 116 1.80 1.25 3.76
C PHE A 116 1.40 1.34 2.28
N PHE A 117 0.77 2.44 1.87
CA PHE A 117 0.36 2.65 0.47
C PHE A 117 1.55 2.65 -0.49
N GLU A 118 2.66 3.30 -0.14
CA GLU A 118 3.90 3.26 -0.95
C GLU A 118 4.38 1.82 -1.16
N LYS A 119 4.34 0.98 -0.12
CA LYS A 119 4.68 -0.44 -0.24
C LYS A 119 3.69 -1.20 -1.13
N CYS A 120 2.40 -0.90 -1.06
CA CYS A 120 1.38 -1.49 -1.94
C CYS A 120 1.64 -1.15 -3.42
N LEU A 121 2.05 0.07 -3.73
CA LEU A 121 2.41 0.46 -5.10
C LEU A 121 3.57 -0.38 -5.64
N LEU A 122 4.58 -0.69 -4.82
CA LEU A 122 5.68 -1.56 -5.21
C LEU A 122 5.22 -3.00 -5.50
N LEU A 123 4.29 -3.54 -4.71
CA LEU A 123 3.71 -4.87 -4.97
C LEU A 123 2.85 -4.87 -6.24
N TYR A 124 2.09 -3.81 -6.47
CA TYR A 124 1.28 -3.64 -7.67
C TYR A 124 2.14 -3.59 -8.94
N GLN A 125 3.22 -2.79 -8.93
CA GLN A 125 4.18 -2.75 -10.04
C GLN A 125 4.76 -4.12 -10.39
N LYS A 126 4.90 -5.00 -9.39
CA LYS A 126 5.35 -6.40 -9.54
C LYS A 126 4.24 -7.37 -9.90
N LYS A 127 3.01 -6.89 -10.13
CA LYS A 127 1.80 -7.70 -10.39
C LYS A 127 1.46 -8.67 -9.26
N GLN A 128 1.77 -8.30 -8.01
CA GLN A 128 1.46 -9.09 -6.82
C GLN A 128 0.17 -8.63 -6.12
N LEU A 129 -0.33 -7.44 -6.49
CA LEU A 129 -1.66 -6.95 -6.09
C LEU A 129 -2.47 -6.65 -7.36
N SER A 130 -3.77 -6.94 -7.30
CA SER A 130 -4.73 -6.60 -8.34
C SER A 130 -5.26 -5.17 -8.19
N ASP A 131 -5.94 -4.69 -9.23
CA ASP A 131 -6.64 -3.39 -9.22
C ASP A 131 -7.63 -3.32 -8.07
N ASN A 132 -8.42 -4.37 -7.83
CA ASN A 132 -9.39 -4.44 -6.73
C ASN A 132 -8.74 -4.24 -5.35
N VAL A 133 -7.58 -4.87 -5.12
CA VAL A 133 -6.88 -4.74 -3.84
C VAL A 133 -6.32 -3.34 -3.67
N ILE A 134 -5.72 -2.75 -4.70
CA ILE A 134 -5.24 -1.36 -4.64
C ILE A 134 -6.38 -0.35 -4.50
N MET A 135 -7.50 -0.57 -5.18
CA MET A 135 -8.69 0.26 -5.05
C MET A 135 -9.21 0.22 -3.60
N THR A 136 -9.18 -0.95 -2.95
CA THR A 136 -9.54 -1.07 -1.52
C THR A 136 -8.57 -0.30 -0.61
N VAL A 137 -7.28 -0.20 -0.95
CA VAL A 137 -6.32 0.63 -0.19
C VAL A 137 -6.58 2.13 -0.39
N LEU A 138 -7.02 2.54 -1.58
CA LEU A 138 -7.28 3.95 -1.87
C LEU A 138 -8.62 4.42 -1.32
N SER A 139 -9.67 3.66 -1.61
CA SER A 139 -11.05 4.00 -1.32
C SER A 139 -11.81 2.79 -0.76
N PRO A 140 -11.54 2.40 0.51
CA PRO A 140 -12.22 1.29 1.18
C PRO A 140 -13.71 1.54 1.48
N GLY A 141 -14.25 2.72 1.17
CA GLY A 141 -15.61 3.14 1.50
C GLY A 141 -15.67 4.17 2.63
N SER A 142 -16.79 4.89 2.71
CA SER A 142 -16.94 6.11 3.52
C SER A 142 -16.73 5.96 5.04
N ASN A 143 -16.96 4.75 5.58
CA ASN A 143 -16.76 4.41 7.00
C ASN A 143 -15.34 3.93 7.34
N TRP A 144 -14.46 3.85 6.35
CA TRP A 144 -13.13 3.26 6.45
C TRP A 144 -12.03 4.31 6.32
N ASN A 145 -10.78 3.86 6.37
CA ASN A 145 -9.64 4.75 6.32
C ASN A 145 -9.37 5.25 4.89
N CYS A 146 -9.95 6.40 4.55
CA CYS A 146 -9.77 7.10 3.28
C CYS A 146 -8.59 8.08 3.28
N THR A 147 -7.57 7.84 4.12
CA THR A 147 -6.49 8.80 4.39
C THR A 147 -5.81 9.33 3.12
N ILE A 148 -5.55 8.47 2.13
CA ILE A 148 -4.90 8.90 0.88
C ILE A 148 -5.79 9.88 0.12
N VAL A 149 -7.07 9.54 -0.05
CA VAL A 149 -8.05 10.35 -0.78
C VAL A 149 -8.32 11.66 -0.05
N GLN A 150 -8.51 11.61 1.28
CA GLN A 150 -8.72 12.79 2.12
C GLN A 150 -7.56 13.80 2.02
N ASN A 151 -6.34 13.32 1.81
CA ASN A 151 -5.13 14.13 1.75
C ASN A 151 -4.68 14.41 0.31
N TYR A 152 -5.59 14.48 -0.67
CA TYR A 152 -5.26 14.69 -2.09
C TYR A 152 -4.44 15.96 -2.37
N LYS A 153 -4.53 17.01 -1.53
CA LYS A 153 -3.71 18.23 -1.64
C LYS A 153 -2.32 18.11 -1.01
N ASN A 154 -2.03 17.01 -0.32
CA ASN A 154 -0.75 16.79 0.33
C ASN A 154 0.34 16.49 -0.70
N LYS A 155 1.46 17.20 -0.64
CA LYS A 155 2.58 17.05 -1.60
C LYS A 155 3.15 15.63 -1.66
N LYS A 156 3.17 14.89 -0.54
CA LYS A 156 3.65 13.50 -0.53
C LYS A 156 2.69 12.58 -1.30
N VAL A 157 1.38 12.75 -1.09
CA VAL A 157 0.33 12.00 -1.80
C VAL A 157 0.39 12.29 -3.29
N ILE A 158 0.40 13.57 -3.68
CA ILE A 158 0.49 13.99 -5.10
C ILE A 158 1.69 13.33 -5.77
N ARG A 159 2.87 13.43 -5.14
CA ARG A 159 4.11 12.85 -5.68
C ARG A 159 4.02 11.35 -5.85
N LEU A 160 3.46 10.62 -4.88
CA LEU A 160 3.28 9.17 -4.98
C LEU A 160 2.35 8.80 -6.14
N LEU A 161 1.20 9.47 -6.27
CA LEU A 161 0.25 9.16 -7.35
C LEU A 161 0.85 9.48 -8.73
N GLU A 162 1.39 10.69 -8.92
CA GLU A 162 1.94 11.13 -10.20
C GLU A 162 3.12 10.27 -10.66
N SER A 163 4.05 9.94 -9.75
CA SER A 163 5.22 9.13 -10.09
C SER A 163 4.88 7.68 -10.43
N ASN A 164 3.71 7.20 -10.00
CA ASN A 164 3.25 5.83 -10.19
C ASN A 164 2.23 5.66 -11.33
N LEU A 165 1.63 6.74 -11.85
CA LEU A 165 0.63 6.73 -12.93
C LEU A 165 1.00 5.82 -14.12
N LYS A 166 2.26 5.84 -14.55
CA LYS A 166 2.72 5.06 -15.72
C LYS A 166 2.71 3.55 -15.50
N TYR A 167 2.63 3.09 -14.26
CA TYR A 167 2.59 1.66 -13.92
C TYR A 167 1.16 1.15 -13.69
N MET A 168 0.18 2.04 -13.62
CA MET A 168 -1.22 1.71 -13.36
C MET A 168 -1.93 1.20 -14.62
N SER A 169 -2.95 0.36 -14.44
CA SER A 169 -3.95 0.08 -15.48
C SER A 169 -4.68 1.37 -15.90
N GLU A 170 -5.36 1.36 -17.05
CA GLU A 170 -6.13 2.54 -17.49
C GLU A 170 -7.23 2.92 -16.49
N GLU A 171 -7.91 1.92 -15.91
CA GLU A 171 -8.90 2.14 -14.86
C GLU A 171 -8.28 2.78 -13.62
N MET A 172 -7.15 2.25 -13.14
CA MET A 172 -6.46 2.81 -11.98
C MET A 172 -5.86 4.21 -12.24
N LYS A 173 -5.52 4.55 -13.50
CA LYS A 173 -5.12 5.92 -13.86
C LYS A 173 -6.27 6.90 -13.69
N GLU A 174 -7.49 6.53 -14.09
CA GLU A 174 -8.66 7.38 -13.87
C GLU A 174 -8.97 7.55 -12.38
N VAL A 175 -8.84 6.48 -11.59
CA VAL A 175 -8.93 6.57 -10.12
C VAL A 175 -7.90 7.56 -9.57
N PHE A 176 -6.63 7.47 -9.99
CA PHE A 176 -5.59 8.39 -9.54
C PHE A 176 -5.89 9.84 -9.92
N LYS A 177 -6.38 10.09 -11.14
CA LYS A 177 -6.78 11.43 -11.58
C LYS A 177 -7.95 11.97 -10.75
N SER A 178 -8.95 11.15 -10.46
CA SER A 178 -10.10 11.53 -9.62
C SER A 178 -9.69 11.84 -8.17
N ILE A 179 -8.67 11.15 -7.65
CA ILE A 179 -8.07 11.50 -6.35
C ILE A 179 -7.35 12.84 -6.45
N LEU A 180 -6.48 13.02 -7.44
CA LEU A 180 -5.68 14.24 -7.63
C LEU A 180 -6.56 15.49 -7.85
N SER A 181 -7.71 15.35 -8.49
CA SER A 181 -8.69 16.43 -8.68
C SER A 181 -9.50 16.75 -7.41
N GLY A 182 -9.55 15.82 -6.45
CA GLY A 182 -10.38 15.89 -5.25
C GLY A 182 -11.82 15.39 -5.45
N GLU A 183 -12.19 14.96 -6.65
CA GLU A 183 -13.52 14.43 -6.98
C GLU A 183 -13.87 13.19 -6.15
N MET A 184 -12.91 12.26 -6.00
CA MET A 184 -13.12 11.06 -5.19
C MET A 184 -13.41 11.41 -3.72
N TRP A 185 -12.74 12.42 -3.17
CA TRP A 185 -12.98 12.86 -1.79
C TRP A 185 -14.36 13.49 -1.62
N ALA A 186 -14.77 14.33 -2.58
CA ALA A 186 -16.10 14.94 -2.57
C ALA A 186 -17.20 13.86 -2.60
N SER A 187 -17.05 12.83 -3.45
CA SER A 187 -17.98 11.70 -3.52
C SER A 187 -18.10 10.94 -2.18
N ILE A 188 -16.97 10.68 -1.51
CA ILE A 188 -16.94 10.02 -0.20
C ILE A 188 -17.60 10.87 0.90
N GLU A 189 -17.39 12.19 0.87
CA GLU A 189 -18.04 13.11 1.81
C GLU A 189 -19.56 13.16 1.61
N ASP A 190 -20.02 13.21 0.36
CA ASP A 190 -21.44 13.17 0.03
C ASP A 190 -22.07 11.88 0.55
N GLU A 191 -21.49 10.71 0.28
CA GLU A 191 -21.96 9.41 0.77
C GLU A 191 -22.10 9.39 2.31
N ARG A 192 -21.11 9.95 3.02
CA ARG A 192 -21.13 10.03 4.48
C ARG A 192 -22.25 10.93 4.99
N ASN A 193 -22.46 12.08 4.35
CA ASN A 193 -23.52 13.02 4.72
C ASN A 193 -24.92 12.42 4.51
N TRP A 194 -25.13 11.70 3.40
CA TRP A 194 -26.38 10.99 3.13
C TRP A 194 -26.65 9.88 4.15
N SER A 195 -25.62 9.12 4.53
CA SER A 195 -25.75 8.01 5.49
C SER A 195 -26.06 8.48 6.92
N GLN A 196 -25.70 9.72 7.27
CA GLN A 196 -25.98 10.31 8.59
C GLN A 196 -27.36 10.98 8.68
N ALA A 197 -28.01 11.24 7.55
CA ALA A 197 -29.33 11.87 7.49
C ALA A 197 -30.50 10.86 7.61
N GLN A 198 -30.20 9.56 7.67
CA GLN A 198 -31.15 8.45 7.82
C GLN A 198 -31.13 7.91 9.25
#